data_AF-A9C0E0-F1
#
_entry.id   AF-A9C0E0-F1
#
_cell.length_a   1.000
_cell.length_b   1.000
_cell.length_c   1.000
_cell.angle_alpha   90.00
_cell.angle_beta   90.00
_cell.angle_gamma   90.00
#
_symmetry.space_group_name_H-M   'P 1'
#
loop_
_entity.id
_entity.type
_entity.pdbx_description
1 polymer ?
#
loop_
_entity_poly.entity_id
_entity_poly.type
_entity_poly.pdbx_seq_one_letter_code
_entity_poly.pdbx_strand_id
1 'polypeptide(L)'
;MMRAILLLAALALAGCGAVPRVEVQEVKVPVPVECREPVPDRPSMPTEALADDADPFELLRAALAEIDRREGYEVRLLTALMICTAPLTQR
;
A
#
# COMPACT_ATOMS: atom_id res chain seq x y z
N MET A 1 33.77 61.81 -13.64
CA MET A 1 34.36 60.86 -12.67
C MET A 1 33.44 60.63 -11.47
N MET A 2 32.99 61.66 -10.75
CA MET A 2 32.06 61.54 -9.60
C MET A 2 30.80 60.69 -9.88
N ARG A 3 30.18 60.86 -11.05
CA ARG A 3 28.98 60.10 -11.45
C ARG A 3 29.21 58.59 -11.61
N ALA A 4 30.39 58.20 -12.10
CA ALA A 4 30.73 56.79 -12.27
C ALA A 4 30.96 56.10 -10.92
N ILE A 5 31.56 56.81 -9.96
CA ILE A 5 31.77 56.33 -8.59
C ILE A 5 30.42 56.16 -7.87
N LEU A 6 29.51 57.12 -8.03
CA LEU A 6 28.16 57.03 -7.49
C LEU A 6 27.36 55.86 -8.06
N LEU A 7 27.47 55.60 -9.37
CA LEU A 7 26.82 54.46 -10.02
C LEU A 7 27.41 53.13 -9.54
N LEU A 8 28.73 53.01 -9.46
CA LEU A 8 29.39 51.80 -8.94
C LEU A 8 29.03 51.53 -7.48
N ALA A 9 28.96 52.57 -6.64
CA ALA A 9 28.51 52.45 -5.27
C ALA A 9 27.05 51.98 -5.20
N ALA A 10 26.15 52.55 -6.02
CA ALA A 10 24.76 52.13 -6.05
C ALA A 10 24.58 50.65 -6.47
N LEU A 11 25.36 50.17 -7.46
CA LEU A 11 25.34 48.77 -7.87
C LEU A 11 25.88 47.83 -6.78
N ALA A 12 26.93 48.25 -6.06
CA ALA A 12 27.50 47.46 -4.97
C ALA A 12 26.51 47.29 -3.80
N LEU A 13 25.64 48.27 -3.55
CA LEU A 13 24.61 48.19 -2.51
C LEU A 13 23.38 47.35 -2.90
N ALA A 14 23.14 47.09 -4.19
CA ALA A 14 21.98 46.32 -4.65
C ALA A 14 21.99 44.86 -4.18
N GLY A 15 23.15 44.30 -3.84
CA GLY A 15 23.28 42.95 -3.29
C GLY A 15 22.93 42.81 -1.80
N CYS A 16 23.00 43.89 -1.01
CA CYS A 16 22.75 43.83 0.44
C CYS A 16 21.25 43.69 0.81
N GLY A 17 20.34 44.00 -0.11
CA GLY A 17 18.89 43.84 0.07
C GLY A 17 18.30 42.56 -0.52
N ALA A 18 19.12 41.74 -1.18
CA ALA A 18 18.69 40.51 -1.83
C ALA A 18 18.50 39.40 -0.79
N VAL A 19 17.37 39.43 -0.07
CA VAL A 19 16.96 38.32 0.79
C VAL A 19 16.31 37.25 -0.10
N PRO A 20 16.78 35.99 -0.09
CA PRO A 20 16.13 34.93 -0.82
C PRO A 20 14.68 34.79 -0.32
N ARG A 21 13.71 34.86 -1.24
CA ARG A 21 12.31 34.53 -0.93
C ARG A 21 12.23 33.02 -0.74
N VAL A 22 12.12 32.59 0.51
CA VAL A 22 11.83 31.20 0.85
C VAL A 22 10.32 31.04 0.91
N GLU A 23 9.73 30.42 -0.11
CA GLU A 23 8.34 30.01 -0.08
C GLU A 23 8.28 28.59 0.50
N VAL A 24 7.67 28.46 1.68
CA VAL A 24 7.41 27.14 2.27
C VAL A 24 6.27 26.49 1.51
N GLN A 25 6.58 25.51 0.67
CA GLN A 25 5.58 24.71 -0.02
C GLN A 25 5.18 23.51 0.84
N GLU A 26 3.90 23.41 1.17
CA GLU A 26 3.37 22.19 1.77
C GLU A 26 3.24 21.11 0.70
N VAL A 27 3.95 20.00 0.88
CA VAL A 27 3.88 18.82 0.01
C VAL A 27 3.20 17.68 0.77
N LYS A 28 2.04 17.24 0.28
CA LYS A 28 1.33 16.10 0.85
C LYS A 28 1.94 14.80 0.36
N VAL A 29 2.86 14.24 1.15
CA VAL A 29 3.45 12.92 0.91
C VAL A 29 2.50 11.86 1.47
N PRO A 30 2.12 10.83 0.69
CA PRO A 30 1.34 9.71 1.19
C PRO A 30 2.09 9.02 2.34
N VAL A 31 1.44 8.87 3.49
CA VAL A 31 1.99 8.12 4.63
C VAL A 31 1.39 6.72 4.61
N PRO A 32 2.22 5.65 4.55
CA PRO A 32 1.74 4.28 4.68
C PRO A 32 0.98 4.10 6.00
N VAL A 33 -0.20 3.49 5.92
CA VAL A 33 -1.01 3.14 7.10
C VAL A 33 -1.16 1.62 7.17
N GLU A 34 -1.52 1.13 8.35
CA GLU A 34 -1.85 -0.28 8.55
C GLU A 34 -2.98 -0.71 7.60
N CYS A 35 -2.81 -1.88 6.97
CA CYS A 35 -3.85 -2.49 6.16
C CYS A 35 -5.00 -3.00 7.03
N ARG A 36 -6.24 -2.69 6.67
CA ARG A 36 -7.45 -3.10 7.41
C ARG A 36 -8.30 -4.12 6.65
N GLU A 37 -7.67 -4.88 5.77
CA GLU A 37 -8.36 -5.94 5.04
C GLU A 37 -8.76 -7.07 6.01
N PRO A 38 -10.04 -7.48 6.07
CA PRO A 38 -10.46 -8.55 6.93
C PRO A 38 -9.90 -9.90 6.48
N VAL A 39 -9.67 -10.80 7.44
CA VAL A 39 -9.39 -12.20 7.13
C VAL A 39 -10.69 -12.83 6.61
N PRO A 40 -10.70 -13.42 5.40
CA PRO A 40 -11.87 -14.11 4.89
C PRO A 40 -12.31 -15.25 5.81
N ASP A 41 -13.62 -15.44 5.98
CA ASP A 41 -14.14 -16.55 6.78
C ASP A 41 -13.77 -17.90 6.16
N ARG A 42 -13.26 -18.81 7.00
CA ARG A 42 -13.02 -20.19 6.60
C ARG A 42 -14.35 -20.86 6.30
N PRO A 43 -14.56 -21.40 5.09
CA PRO A 43 -15.77 -22.13 4.79
C PRO A 43 -15.79 -23.47 5.56
N SER A 44 -16.98 -23.98 5.87
CA SER A 44 -17.13 -25.32 6.45
C SER A 44 -16.50 -26.35 5.52
N MET A 45 -15.60 -27.21 5.98
CA MET A 45 -14.94 -28.17 5.10
C MET A 45 -15.68 -29.52 5.10
N PRO A 46 -15.93 -30.17 3.95
CA PRO A 46 -16.71 -31.41 3.89
C PRO A 46 -16.13 -32.55 4.74
N THR A 47 -14.80 -32.66 4.84
CA THR A 47 -14.18 -33.73 5.62
C THR A 47 -14.33 -33.53 7.13
N GLU A 48 -14.51 -32.29 7.61
CA GLU A 48 -14.69 -31.99 9.04
C GLU A 48 -16.02 -32.51 9.60
N ALA A 49 -16.99 -32.82 8.74
CA ALA A 49 -18.30 -33.34 9.13
C ALA A 49 -18.39 -34.87 9.07
N LEU A 50 -17.34 -35.56 8.62
CA LEU A 50 -17.34 -37.02 8.52
C LEU A 50 -17.10 -37.67 9.89
N ALA A 51 -17.68 -38.86 10.08
CA ALA A 51 -17.33 -39.71 11.20
C ALA A 51 -15.90 -40.27 11.04
N ASP A 52 -15.26 -40.59 12.16
CA ASP A 52 -13.88 -41.12 12.17
C ASP A 52 -13.75 -42.46 11.39
N ASP A 53 -14.84 -43.22 11.29
CA ASP A 53 -14.93 -44.50 10.59
C ASP A 53 -15.68 -44.42 9.25
N ALA A 54 -15.80 -43.22 8.67
CA ALA A 54 -16.48 -43.01 7.39
C ALA A 54 -15.93 -43.92 6.29
N ASP A 55 -16.84 -44.40 5.42
CA ASP A 55 -16.46 -45.29 4.32
C ASP A 55 -15.42 -44.61 3.41
N PRO A 56 -14.41 -45.35 2.91
CA PRO A 56 -13.36 -44.77 2.09
C PRO A 56 -13.86 -43.99 0.85
N PHE A 57 -14.97 -44.41 0.25
CA PHE A 57 -15.55 -43.71 -0.89
C PHE A 57 -16.27 -42.42 -0.47
N GLU A 58 -16.83 -42.37 0.73
CA GLU A 58 -17.38 -41.14 1.31
C GLU A 58 -16.29 -40.13 1.63
N LEU A 59 -15.20 -40.59 2.24
CA LEU A 59 -14.02 -39.76 2.48
C LEU A 59 -13.45 -39.20 1.18
N LEU A 60 -13.28 -40.05 0.15
CA LEU A 60 -12.76 -39.61 -1.15
C LEU A 60 -13.63 -38.51 -1.76
N ARG A 61 -14.96 -38.69 -1.76
CA ARG A 61 -15.89 -37.70 -2.32
C ARG A 61 -15.84 -36.37 -1.55
N ALA A 62 -15.82 -36.44 -0.22
CA ALA A 62 -15.72 -35.25 0.62
C ALA A 62 -14.39 -34.52 0.38
N ALA A 63 -13.28 -35.25 0.29
CA ALA A 63 -11.96 -34.69 0.02
C ALA A 63 -11.88 -34.00 -1.34
N LEU A 64 -12.46 -34.58 -2.40
CA LEU A 64 -12.52 -33.93 -3.71
C LEU A 64 -13.30 -32.61 -3.67
N ALA A 65 -14.48 -32.61 -3.03
CA ALA A 65 -15.26 -31.39 -2.86
C ALA A 65 -14.55 -30.34 -1.98
N GLU A 66 -13.70 -30.80 -1.06
CA GLU A 66 -12.90 -29.93 -0.21
C GLU A 66 -11.76 -29.26 -0.96
N ILE A 67 -11.11 -29.95 -1.90
CA ILE A 67 -10.06 -29.39 -2.74
C ILE A 67 -10.58 -28.14 -3.47
N ASP A 68 -11.70 -28.25 -4.17
CA ASP A 68 -12.32 -27.11 -4.88
C ASP A 68 -12.65 -25.95 -3.92
N ARG A 69 -13.11 -26.28 -2.70
CA ARG A 69 -13.44 -25.29 -1.67
C ARG A 69 -12.20 -24.58 -1.13
N ARG A 70 -11.10 -25.32 -0.94
CA ARG A 70 -9.81 -24.77 -0.50
C ARG A 70 -9.20 -23.88 -1.56
N GLU A 71 -9.21 -24.28 -2.82
CA GLU A 71 -8.76 -23.44 -3.94
C GLU A 71 -9.52 -22.11 -3.99
N GLY A 72 -10.85 -22.15 -3.85
CA GLY A 72 -11.67 -20.94 -3.76
C GLY A 72 -11.34 -20.06 -2.55
N TYR A 73 -11.05 -20.66 -1.39
CA TYR A 73 -10.63 -19.94 -0.19
C TYR A 73 -9.23 -19.33 -0.32
N GLU A 74 -8.30 -20.04 -0.96
CA GLU A 74 -6.94 -19.55 -1.25
C GLU A 74 -6.96 -18.32 -2.15
N VAL A 75 -7.83 -18.27 -3.17
CA VAL A 75 -8.01 -17.08 -4.00
C VAL A 75 -8.45 -15.88 -3.16
N ARG A 76 -9.36 -16.08 -2.19
CA ARG A 76 -9.81 -15.00 -1.29
C ARG A 76 -8.68 -14.54 -0.38
N LEU A 77 -7.92 -15.48 0.19
CA LEU A 77 -6.76 -15.17 1.04
C LEU A 77 -5.68 -14.41 0.27
N LEU A 78 -5.34 -14.85 -0.94
CA LEU A 78 -4.40 -14.18 -1.81
C LEU A 78 -4.88 -12.77 -2.15
N THR A 79 -6.17 -12.60 -2.43
CA THR A 79 -6.76 -11.28 -2.69
C THR A 79 -6.58 -10.35 -1.50
N ALA A 80 -6.90 -10.82 -0.30
CA ALA A 80 -6.73 -10.04 0.93
C ALA A 80 -5.27 -9.63 1.15
N LEU A 81 -4.33 -10.55 0.91
CA LEU A 81 -2.90 -10.28 0.99
C LEU A 81 -2.46 -9.24 -0.05
N MET A 82 -2.87 -9.39 -1.31
CA MET A 82 -2.50 -8.50 -2.40
C MET A 82 -2.95 -7.05 -2.14
N ILE A 83 -4.13 -6.86 -1.54
CA ILE A 83 -4.61 -5.53 -1.14
C ILE A 83 -3.63 -4.87 -0.17
N CYS A 84 -3.12 -5.63 0.80
CA CYS A 84 -2.19 -5.11 1.81
C CYS A 84 -0.75 -4.92 1.30
N THR A 85 -0.32 -5.71 0.32
CA THR A 85 1.06 -5.67 -0.20
C THR A 85 1.22 -4.86 -1.48
N ALA A 86 0.14 -4.27 -2.00
CA ALA A 86 0.18 -3.45 -3.20
C ALA A 86 1.12 -2.24 -2.99
N PRO A 87 1.95 -1.88 -3.99
CA PRO A 87 2.85 -0.75 -3.87
C PRO A 87 2.04 0.55 -3.74
N LEU A 88 2.50 1.42 -2.85
CA LEU A 88 2.00 2.79 -2.68
C LEU A 88 2.59 3.70 -3.77
N THR A 89 2.47 3.33 -5.04
CA THR A 89 2.94 4.20 -6.13
C THR A 89 2.02 5.40 -6.23
N GLN A 90 2.60 6.58 -6.03
CA GLN A 90 1.94 7.87 -6.23
C GLN A 90 1.66 8.01 -7.74
N ARG A 91 0.38 7.89 -8.12
CA ARG A 91 -0.04 8.11 -9.51
C ARG A 91 -0.13 9.60 -9.81
#